data_AF-A0AAC9RLI5-F1
#
_entry.id   AF-A0AAC9RLI5-F1
#
_cell.length_a   1.000
_cell.length_b   1.000
_cell.length_c   1.000
_cell.angle_alpha   90.00
_cell.angle_beta   90.00
_cell.angle_gamma   90.00
#
_symmetry.space_group_name_H-M   'P 1'
#
loop_
_entity.id
_entity.type
_entity.pdbx_description
1 polymer ?
#
loop_
_entity_poly.entity_id
_entity_poly.type
_entity_poly.pdbx_seq_one_letter_code
_entity_poly.pdbx_strand_id
1 'polypeptide(L)'
;MAENFVYRFNHILKIKEKIEESKKYQFADVQKDLEKEKSNLAMLIKKRESIIESWNNKTKQNNIVKIKALQDCSNNIQLVEDLIKKQVAKVKNHELRLNQARGELIEAKKQTKTFEKLMEKDYETFVNTQLKNEANLVDQLVTYKSIANKGG
;
A
#
# COMPACT_ATOMS: atom_id res chain seq x y z
N MET A 1 37.15 11.69 21.05
CA MET A 1 36.05 10.72 20.85
C MET A 1 35.18 11.29 19.76
N ALA A 2 34.92 10.54 18.68
CA ALA A 2 33.99 10.99 17.66
C ALA A 2 32.62 11.21 18.30
N GLU A 3 32.05 12.41 18.16
CA GLU A 3 30.68 12.66 18.61
C GLU A 3 29.73 11.78 17.79
N ASN A 4 28.81 11.08 18.44
CA ASN A 4 27.80 10.29 17.75
C ASN A 4 26.66 11.21 17.30
N PHE A 5 26.21 11.06 16.05
CA PHE A 5 25.05 11.79 15.56
C PHE A 5 23.76 11.35 16.28
N VAL A 6 23.02 12.31 16.82
CA VAL A 6 21.70 12.07 17.44
C VAL A 6 20.66 12.93 16.75
N TYR A 7 19.77 12.28 16.00
CA TYR A 7 18.67 12.97 15.34
C TYR A 7 17.58 13.37 16.35
N ARG A 8 17.22 14.65 16.38
CA ARG A 8 16.25 15.22 17.33
C ARG A 8 14.85 14.61 17.23
N PHE A 9 14.44 14.15 16.04
CA PHE A 9 13.13 13.55 15.82
C PHE A 9 13.15 12.03 15.63
N ASN A 10 14.21 11.35 16.08
CA ASN A 10 14.36 9.90 15.91
C ASN A 10 13.14 9.10 16.43
N HIS A 11 12.60 9.48 17.59
CA HIS A 11 11.42 8.81 18.13
C HIS A 11 10.16 9.01 17.25
N ILE A 12 9.98 10.23 16.72
CA ILE A 12 8.85 10.55 15.84
C ILE A 12 8.98 9.80 14.51
N LEU A 13 10.18 9.76 13.94
CA LEU A 13 10.45 9.03 12.70
C LEU A 13 10.09 7.54 12.85
N LYS A 14 10.55 6.89 13.93
CA LYS A 14 10.19 5.49 14.24
C LYS A 14 8.69 5.26 14.36
N ILE A 15 7.95 6.20 14.96
CA ILE A 15 6.49 6.11 15.04
C ILE A 15 5.87 6.22 13.65
N LYS A 16 6.36 7.14 12.80
CA LYS A 16 5.87 7.31 11.43
C LYS A 16 6.13 6.08 10.55
N GLU A 17 7.33 5.50 10.65
CA GLU A 17 7.67 4.24 9.96
C GLU A 17 6.70 3.10 10.35
N LYS A 18 6.42 2.93 11.65
CA LYS A 18 5.44 1.93 12.11
C LYS A 18 4.02 2.19 11.61
N ILE A 19 3.61 3.45 11.55
CA ILE A 19 2.29 3.83 11.01
C ILE A 19 2.24 3.52 9.52
N GLU A 20 3.26 3.87 8.75
CA GLU A 20 3.35 3.54 7.32
C GLU A 20 3.29 2.03 7.09
N GLU A 21 4.05 1.25 7.86
CA GLU A 21 4.05 -0.20 7.79
C GLU A 21 2.65 -0.76 8.08
N SER A 22 1.98 -0.28 9.13
CA SER A 22 0.60 -0.66 9.44
C SER A 22 -0.37 -0.33 8.30
N LYS A 23 -0.25 0.85 7.68
CA LYS A 23 -1.08 1.25 6.53
C LYS A 23 -0.77 0.42 5.28
N LYS A 24 0.47 -0.01 5.09
CA LYS A 24 0.86 -0.92 4.01
C LYS A 24 0.19 -2.28 4.18
N TYR A 25 0.17 -2.82 5.39
CA TYR A 25 -0.54 -4.06 5.69
C TYR A 25 -2.06 -3.92 5.48
N GLN A 26 -2.67 -2.83 5.96
CA GLN A 26 -4.10 -2.56 5.75
C GLN A 26 -4.44 -2.48 4.26
N PHE A 27 -3.64 -1.78 3.45
CA PHE A 27 -3.82 -1.72 2.01
C PHE A 27 -3.75 -3.10 1.35
N ALA A 28 -2.74 -3.91 1.71
CA ALA A 28 -2.58 -5.26 1.16
C ALA A 28 -3.75 -6.18 1.53
N ASP A 29 -4.26 -6.08 2.75
CA ASP A 29 -5.41 -6.86 3.21
C ASP A 29 -6.69 -6.51 2.45
N VAL A 30 -7.00 -5.22 2.33
CA VAL A 30 -8.15 -4.74 1.54
C VAL A 30 -8.02 -5.11 0.06
N GLN A 31 -6.80 -5.09 -0.49
CA GLN A 31 -6.55 -5.50 -1.86
C GLN A 31 -6.85 -7.00 -2.06
N LYS A 32 -6.41 -7.84 -1.12
CA LYS A 32 -6.69 -9.28 -1.13
C LYS A 32 -8.19 -9.57 -1.06
N ASP A 33 -8.91 -8.85 -0.21
CA ASP A 33 -10.37 -8.97 -0.11
C ASP A 33 -11.07 -8.57 -1.41
N LEU A 34 -10.64 -7.48 -2.05
CA LEU A 34 -11.18 -7.06 -3.34
C LEU A 34 -10.99 -8.15 -4.41
N GLU A 35 -9.81 -8.75 -4.49
CA GLU A 35 -9.54 -9.81 -5.46
C GLU A 35 -10.40 -11.07 -5.20
N LYS A 36 -10.65 -11.39 -3.92
CA LYS A 36 -11.60 -12.46 -3.56
C LYS A 36 -13.01 -12.14 -4.05
N GLU A 37 -13.50 -10.93 -3.84
CA GLU A 37 -14.84 -10.53 -4.28
C GLU A 37 -14.98 -10.49 -5.81
N LYS A 38 -13.91 -10.10 -6.53
CA LYS A 38 -13.86 -10.19 -8.01
C LYS A 38 -13.87 -11.63 -8.50
N SER A 39 -13.14 -12.53 -7.84
CA SER A 39 -13.15 -13.96 -8.15
C SER A 39 -14.56 -14.55 -7.97
N ASN A 40 -15.22 -14.21 -6.85
CA ASN A 40 -16.61 -14.62 -6.59
C ASN A 40 -17.57 -14.12 -7.69
N LEU A 41 -17.40 -12.86 -8.14
CA LEU A 41 -18.17 -12.30 -9.25
C LEU A 41 -17.95 -13.09 -10.55
N ALA A 42 -16.69 -13.40 -10.89
CA ALA A 42 -16.36 -14.17 -12.07
C ALA A 42 -16.98 -15.58 -12.03
N MET A 43 -16.99 -16.24 -10.86
CA MET A 43 -17.66 -17.53 -10.68
C MET A 43 -19.17 -17.43 -10.91
N LEU A 44 -19.84 -16.38 -10.40
CA LEU A 44 -21.27 -16.18 -10.62
C LEU A 44 -21.60 -15.94 -12.09
N ILE A 45 -20.78 -15.16 -12.80
CA ILE A 45 -20.93 -14.92 -14.25
C ILE A 45 -20.78 -16.24 -15.01
N LYS A 46 -19.73 -17.02 -14.73
CA LYS A 46 -19.55 -18.36 -15.32
C LYS A 46 -20.73 -19.28 -15.04
N LYS A 47 -21.27 -19.26 -13.81
CA LYS A 47 -22.44 -20.06 -13.45
C LYS A 47 -23.66 -19.67 -14.30
N ARG A 48 -23.91 -18.37 -14.50
CA ARG A 48 -24.99 -17.88 -15.37
C ARG A 48 -24.80 -18.38 -16.80
N GLU A 49 -23.60 -18.25 -17.35
CA GLU A 49 -23.27 -18.71 -18.71
C GLU A 49 -23.49 -20.21 -18.86
N SER A 50 -23.05 -21.02 -17.89
CA SER A 50 -23.25 -22.47 -17.89
C SER A 50 -24.73 -22.86 -17.85
N ILE A 51 -25.57 -22.13 -17.10
CA ILE A 51 -27.03 -22.35 -17.08
C ILE A 51 -27.63 -22.08 -18.46
N ILE A 52 -27.26 -20.95 -19.08
CA ILE A 52 -27.75 -20.56 -20.42
C ILE A 52 -27.30 -21.56 -21.47
N GLU A 53 -26.03 -21.98 -21.44
CA GLU A 53 -25.50 -22.98 -22.37
C GLU A 53 -26.20 -24.33 -22.21
N SER A 54 -26.38 -24.78 -20.97
CA SER A 54 -27.12 -26.01 -20.66
C SER A 54 -28.56 -25.95 -21.17
N TRP A 55 -29.22 -24.80 -21.04
CA TRP A 55 -30.55 -24.57 -21.55
C TRP A 55 -30.59 -24.62 -23.08
N ASN A 56 -29.69 -23.89 -23.75
CA ASN A 56 -29.58 -23.89 -25.21
C ASN A 56 -29.32 -25.29 -25.77
N ASN A 57 -28.48 -26.09 -25.11
CA ASN A 57 -28.21 -27.46 -25.53
C ASN A 57 -29.45 -28.37 -25.38
N LYS A 58 -30.28 -28.15 -24.35
CA LYS A 58 -31.55 -28.88 -24.17
C LYS A 58 -32.60 -28.51 -25.23
N THR A 59 -32.60 -27.28 -25.73
CA THR A 59 -33.60 -26.78 -26.70
C THR A 59 -33.19 -26.91 -28.16
N LYS A 60 -31.89 -27.07 -28.47
CA LYS A 60 -31.34 -27.18 -29.83
C LYS A 60 -31.92 -28.30 -30.71
N GLN A 61 -32.54 -29.33 -30.15
CA GLN A 61 -32.98 -30.53 -30.89
C GLN A 61 -34.49 -30.57 -31.21
N ASN A 62 -35.22 -29.44 -31.20
CA ASN A 62 -36.69 -29.44 -31.34
C ASN A 62 -37.41 -30.34 -30.30
N ASN A 63 -36.75 -30.59 -29.17
CA ASN A 63 -37.34 -31.38 -28.09
C ASN A 63 -38.51 -30.62 -27.48
N ILE A 64 -39.63 -31.31 -27.26
CA ILE A 64 -40.78 -30.76 -26.54
C ILE A 64 -40.36 -30.54 -25.10
N VAL A 65 -40.17 -29.27 -24.72
CA VAL A 65 -39.82 -28.89 -23.35
C VAL A 65 -41.09 -28.57 -22.58
N LYS A 66 -41.22 -29.13 -21.39
CA LYS A 66 -42.35 -28.82 -20.48
C LYS A 66 -42.28 -27.34 -20.06
N ILE A 67 -43.43 -26.66 -20.05
CA ILE A 67 -43.55 -25.26 -19.59
C ILE A 67 -42.89 -25.04 -18.22
N LYS A 68 -43.07 -26.01 -17.30
CA LYS A 68 -42.44 -25.98 -15.97
C LYS A 68 -40.91 -25.87 -16.04
N ALA A 69 -40.26 -26.61 -16.94
CA ALA A 69 -38.80 -26.58 -17.08
C ALA A 69 -38.30 -25.22 -17.62
N LEU A 70 -39.08 -24.55 -18.47
CA LEU A 70 -38.79 -23.19 -18.93
C LEU A 70 -38.89 -22.18 -17.78
N GLN A 71 -39.97 -22.27 -16.98
CA GLN A 71 -40.16 -21.43 -15.80
C GLN A 71 -39.03 -21.63 -14.78
N ASP A 72 -38.67 -22.88 -14.49
CA ASP A 72 -37.58 -23.21 -13.57
C ASP A 72 -36.24 -22.65 -14.05
N CYS A 73 -35.93 -22.74 -15.35
CA CYS A 73 -34.72 -22.16 -15.93
C CYS A 73 -34.72 -20.63 -15.83
N SER A 74 -35.85 -19.99 -16.17
CA SER A 74 -35.99 -18.53 -16.08
C SER A 74 -35.79 -18.03 -14.65
N ASN A 75 -36.43 -18.69 -13.67
CA ASN A 75 -36.27 -18.38 -12.25
C ASN A 75 -34.82 -18.55 -11.78
N ASN A 76 -34.13 -19.59 -12.26
CA ASN A 76 -32.74 -19.84 -11.90
C ASN A 76 -31.81 -18.75 -12.46
N ILE A 77 -32.01 -18.34 -13.70
CA ILE A 77 -31.26 -17.25 -14.32
C ILE A 77 -31.48 -15.94 -13.55
N GLN A 78 -32.74 -15.59 -13.26
CA GLN A 78 -33.08 -14.39 -12.48
C GLN A 78 -32.41 -14.40 -11.09
N LEU A 79 -32.45 -15.52 -10.38
CA LEU A 79 -31.77 -15.68 -9.10
C LEU A 79 -30.27 -15.38 -9.21
N VAL A 80 -29.60 -15.97 -10.21
CA VAL A 80 -28.17 -15.77 -10.42
C VAL A 80 -27.86 -14.33 -10.82
N GLU A 81 -28.69 -13.70 -11.65
CA GLU A 81 -28.56 -12.29 -11.99
C GLU A 81 -28.68 -11.37 -10.77
N ASP A 82 -29.61 -11.62 -9.86
CA ASP A 82 -29.74 -10.84 -8.64
C ASP A 82 -28.55 -11.05 -7.69
N LEU A 83 -28.00 -12.26 -7.63
CA LEU A 83 -26.75 -12.52 -6.92
C LEU A 83 -25.57 -11.77 -7.54
N ILE A 84 -25.47 -11.73 -8.88
CA ILE A 84 -24.46 -10.95 -9.61
C ILE A 84 -24.60 -9.47 -9.27
N LYS A 85 -25.81 -8.89 -9.33
CA LYS A 85 -26.04 -7.47 -8.98
C LYS A 85 -25.54 -7.15 -7.57
N LYS A 86 -25.88 -8.00 -6.59
CA LYS A 86 -25.42 -7.86 -5.20
C LYS A 86 -23.89 -7.97 -5.11
N GLN A 87 -23.28 -8.90 -5.84
CA GLN A 87 -21.84 -9.09 -5.86
C GLN A 87 -21.10 -7.92 -6.51
N VAL A 88 -21.63 -7.35 -7.59
CA VAL A 88 -21.09 -6.12 -8.22
C VAL A 88 -21.11 -4.96 -7.23
N ALA A 89 -22.19 -4.78 -6.46
CA ALA A 89 -22.25 -3.74 -5.44
C ALA A 89 -21.19 -3.95 -4.34
N LYS A 90 -20.95 -5.20 -3.92
CA LYS A 90 -19.86 -5.52 -2.99
C LYS A 90 -18.49 -5.19 -3.56
N VAL A 91 -18.19 -5.60 -4.79
CA VAL A 91 -16.92 -5.29 -5.47
C VAL A 91 -16.70 -3.78 -5.49
N LYS A 92 -17.69 -2.97 -5.90
CA LYS A 92 -17.61 -1.51 -5.88
C LYS A 92 -17.31 -0.93 -4.50
N ASN A 93 -17.93 -1.48 -3.45
CA ASN A 93 -17.66 -1.05 -2.08
C ASN A 93 -16.21 -1.38 -1.66
N HIS A 94 -15.71 -2.57 -2.00
CA HIS A 94 -14.32 -2.93 -1.76
C HIS A 94 -13.32 -2.08 -2.57
N GLU A 95 -13.65 -1.69 -3.81
CA GLU A 95 -12.85 -0.75 -4.60
C GLU A 95 -12.78 0.63 -3.93
N LEU A 96 -13.89 1.13 -3.40
CA LEU A 96 -13.91 2.39 -2.66
C LEU A 96 -13.02 2.31 -1.41
N ARG A 97 -13.13 1.22 -0.63
CA ARG A 97 -12.28 0.99 0.55
C ARG A 97 -10.81 0.89 0.19
N LEU A 98 -10.48 0.23 -0.93
CA LEU A 98 -9.09 0.13 -1.41
C LEU A 98 -8.54 1.51 -1.76
N ASN A 99 -9.33 2.36 -2.40
CA ASN A 99 -8.93 3.74 -2.72
C ASN A 99 -8.72 4.58 -1.46
N GLN A 100 -9.56 4.41 -0.44
CA GLN A 100 -9.36 5.05 0.87
C GLN A 100 -8.06 4.59 1.54
N ALA A 101 -7.85 3.28 1.64
CA ALA A 101 -6.62 2.70 2.20
C ALA A 101 -5.37 3.14 1.43
N ARG A 102 -5.47 3.27 0.10
CA ARG A 102 -4.40 3.81 -0.75
C ARG A 102 -4.07 5.26 -0.40
N GLY A 103 -5.09 6.10 -0.22
CA GLY A 103 -4.93 7.49 0.20
C GLY A 103 -4.22 7.60 1.54
N GLU A 104 -4.65 6.81 2.53
CA GLU A 104 -4.03 6.76 3.85
C GLU A 104 -2.56 6.31 3.81
N LEU A 105 -2.24 5.29 3.00
CA LEU A 105 -0.86 4.84 2.81
C LEU A 105 0.02 5.92 2.15
N ILE A 106 -0.50 6.64 1.16
CA ILE A 106 0.21 7.74 0.51
C ILE A 106 0.52 8.85 1.51
N GLU A 107 -0.45 9.22 2.34
CA GLU A 107 -0.24 10.27 3.35
C GLU A 107 0.75 9.81 4.43
N ALA A 108 0.66 8.57 4.91
CA ALA A 108 1.63 8.02 5.85
C ALA A 108 3.06 8.04 5.26
N LYS A 109 3.24 7.58 4.03
CA LYS A 109 4.51 7.63 3.29
C LYS A 109 5.07 9.04 3.16
N LYS A 110 4.21 10.00 2.84
CA LYS A 110 4.61 11.40 2.71
C LYS A 110 5.14 11.92 4.04
N GLN A 111 4.46 11.62 5.14
CA GLN A 111 4.89 12.04 6.48
C GLN A 111 6.23 11.39 6.88
N THR A 112 6.41 10.08 6.68
CA THR A 112 7.68 9.41 6.93
C THR A 112 8.81 10.07 6.16
N LYS A 113 8.61 10.27 4.84
CA LYS A 113 9.61 10.87 3.96
C LYS A 113 9.97 12.32 4.33
N THR A 114 9.05 13.07 4.92
CA THR A 114 9.36 14.40 5.47
C THR A 114 10.35 14.30 6.63
N PHE A 115 10.16 13.35 7.55
CA PHE A 115 11.07 13.19 8.69
C PHE A 115 12.42 12.57 8.29
N GLU A 116 12.45 11.69 7.29
CA GLU A 116 13.69 11.17 6.69
C GLU A 116 14.52 12.32 6.11
N LYS A 117 13.91 13.20 5.29
CA LYS A 117 14.60 14.36 4.72
C LYS A 117 15.11 15.35 5.76
N LEU A 118 14.38 15.51 6.86
CA LEU A 118 14.86 16.33 7.98
C LEU A 118 16.07 15.69 8.66
N MET A 119 16.07 14.36 8.81
CA MET A 119 17.21 13.62 9.34
C MET A 119 18.44 13.75 8.45
N GLU A 120 18.27 13.62 7.12
CA GLU A 120 19.35 13.79 6.14
C GLU A 120 20.00 15.18 6.28
N LYS A 121 19.19 16.25 6.35
CA LYS A 121 19.69 17.62 6.52
C LYS A 121 20.39 17.85 7.85
N ASP A 122 19.84 17.32 8.93
CA ASP A 122 20.46 17.41 10.26
C ASP A 122 21.81 16.66 10.26
N TYR A 123 21.89 15.52 9.57
CA TYR A 123 23.11 14.74 9.42
C TYR A 123 24.17 15.47 8.60
N GLU A 124 23.81 16.05 7.45
CA GLU A 124 24.71 16.89 6.66
C GLU A 124 25.27 18.06 7.49
N THR A 125 24.42 18.71 8.27
CA THR A 125 24.82 19.82 9.15
C THR A 125 25.78 19.35 10.24
N PHE A 126 25.53 18.18 10.83
CA PHE A 126 26.41 17.56 11.81
C PHE A 126 27.80 17.27 11.21
N VAL A 127 27.85 16.62 10.04
CA VAL A 127 29.11 16.32 9.33
C VAL A 127 29.89 17.59 9.02
N ASN A 128 29.24 18.62 8.48
CA ASN A 128 29.88 19.90 8.19
C ASN A 128 30.44 20.58 9.45
N THR A 129 29.75 20.46 10.58
CA THR A 129 30.22 21.00 11.86
C THR A 129 31.46 20.25 12.36
N GLN A 130 31.47 18.91 12.28
CA GLN A 130 32.63 18.10 12.65
C GLN A 130 33.85 18.47 11.79
N LEU A 131 33.69 18.57 10.47
CA LEU A 131 34.78 18.95 9.56
C LEU A 131 35.35 20.34 9.89
N LYS A 132 34.49 21.32 10.22
CA LYS A 132 34.94 22.66 10.64
C LYS A 132 35.70 22.62 11.97
N ASN A 133 35.22 21.84 12.93
CA ASN A 133 35.88 21.69 14.22
C ASN A 133 37.24 20.99 14.08
N GLU A 134 37.33 19.96 13.24
CA GLU A 134 38.60 19.29 12.92
C GLU A 134 39.58 20.26 12.25
N ALA A 135 39.15 21.01 11.24
CA ALA A 135 39.99 22.02 10.58
C ALA A 135 40.52 23.07 11.57
N ASN A 136 39.64 23.60 12.43
CA ASN A 136 40.03 24.55 13.47
C ASN A 136 41.04 23.96 14.47
N LEU A 137 40.89 22.68 14.83
CA LEU A 137 41.82 21.99 15.73
C LEU A 137 43.20 21.83 15.07
N VAL A 138 43.24 21.46 13.78
CA VAL A 138 44.49 21.36 13.00
C VAL A 138 45.21 22.71 12.96
N ASP A 139 44.50 23.80 12.67
CA ASP A 139 45.06 25.15 12.62
C ASP A 139 45.64 25.58 13.97
N GLN A 140 44.94 25.28 15.07
CA GLN A 140 45.43 25.54 16.43
C GLN A 140 46.70 24.73 16.75
N LEU A 141 46.76 23.45 16.36
CA LEU A 141 47.94 22.60 16.56
C LEU A 141 49.15 23.10 15.76
N VAL A 142 48.95 23.52 14.51
CA VAL A 142 50.01 24.11 13.66
C VAL A 142 50.51 25.40 14.29
N THR A 143 49.61 26.27 14.75
CA THR A 143 49.94 27.53 15.41
C THR A 143 50.77 27.28 16.68
N TYR A 144 50.32 26.37 17.55
CA TYR A 144 51.04 25.97 18.76
C TYR A 144 52.44 25.44 18.46
N LYS A 145 52.57 24.51 17.50
CA LYS A 145 53.87 23.97 17.08
C LYS A 145 54.80 25.06 16.55
N SER A 146 54.27 26.00 15.77
CA SER A 146 55.04 27.11 15.21
C SER A 146 55.57 28.07 16.29
N ILE A 147 54.80 28.31 17.35
CA ILE A 147 55.19 29.15 18.48
C ILE A 147 56.26 28.43 19.31
N ALA A 148 56.05 27.15 19.62
CA ALA A 148 56.99 26.34 20.38
C ALA A 148 58.38 26.24 19.70
N ASN A 149 58.43 26.18 18.37
CA ASN A 149 59.69 26.14 17.61
C ASN A 149 60.40 27.51 17.48
N LYS A 150 59.73 28.64 17.75
CA LYS A 150 60.31 29.99 17.67
C LYS A 150 60.81 30.52 19.02
N GLY A 151 60.53 29.82 20.12
CA GLY A 151 60.89 30.21 21.48
C GLY A 151 62.04 29.42 22.11
N GLY A 152 62.82 28.69 21.31
CA GLY A 152 64.02 27.94 21.73
C GLY A 152 65.27 28.36 20.98
#